data_AF-A0A6A6QBH0-F1
#
_entry.id   AF-A0A6A6QBH0-F1
#
_cell.length_a   1.000
_cell.length_b   1.000
_cell.length_c   1.000
_cell.angle_alpha   90.00
_cell.angle_beta   90.00
_cell.angle_gamma   90.00
#
_symmetry.space_group_name_H-M   'P 1'
#
loop_
_entity.id
_entity.type
_entity.pdbx_description
1 polymer ?
#
loop_
_entity_poly.entity_id
_entity_poly.type
_entity_poly.pdbx_seq_one_letter_code
_entity_poly.pdbx_strand_id
1 'polypeptide(L)'
;MSGWGMGWFGGGTAKQKDAPKKAILQLRGQLEMLSKREKHLQNQMAEQQAIAAKNVTSNKNLAKAALRRKKQFEHSHEQTQSQIMSLEREIYSIEASNINKETLDAMRNAGKAMQQIHAGLTIDKVDQTMEDLREQHAISEEISEAITQSVGNTGIDEDELDEELAELQQEELDNKMLDTGNVPVGDQVHRLPTAAQGELKGKAPAQAEEEDEEEELRKLQAEMAM
;
A
#
# COMPACT_ATOMS: atom_id res chain seq x y z
N MET A 1 -59.99 -11.22 21.65
CA MET A 1 -59.59 -10.28 22.72
C MET A 1 -58.08 -10.35 22.87
N SER A 2 -57.40 -9.20 22.76
CA SER A 2 -56.07 -8.83 23.31
C SER A 2 -54.96 -9.89 23.25
N GLY A 3 -53.91 -9.77 22.43
CA GLY A 3 -53.07 -8.58 22.27
C GLY A 3 -51.87 -8.67 23.22
N TRP A 4 -50.82 -9.40 22.82
CA TRP A 4 -49.50 -9.32 23.43
C TRP A 4 -48.52 -8.86 22.35
N GLY A 5 -48.56 -7.56 22.10
CA GLY A 5 -47.61 -6.86 21.26
C GLY A 5 -46.40 -6.40 22.07
N MET A 6 -45.25 -6.47 21.41
CA MET A 6 -44.16 -5.49 21.41
C MET A 6 -43.62 -4.99 22.75
N GLY A 7 -42.44 -5.48 23.11
CA GLY A 7 -41.65 -4.91 24.21
C GLY A 7 -40.15 -5.21 24.17
N TRP A 8 -39.50 -5.35 23.00
CA TRP A 8 -38.05 -5.63 22.97
C TRP A 8 -37.17 -4.87 21.99
N PHE A 9 -37.68 -3.88 21.27
CA PHE A 9 -36.85 -3.07 20.36
C PHE A 9 -36.99 -1.59 20.70
N GLY A 10 -35.96 -0.99 21.31
CA GLY A 10 -35.99 0.46 21.55
C GLY A 10 -34.86 1.13 22.34
N GLY A 11 -33.82 0.43 22.80
CA GLY A 11 -32.76 1.08 23.62
C GLY A 11 -31.31 0.60 23.44
N GLY A 12 -31.03 -0.35 22.55
CA GLY A 12 -29.72 -1.02 22.47
C GLY A 12 -28.67 -0.37 21.57
N THR A 13 -29.08 0.46 20.61
CA THR A 13 -28.18 0.90 19.52
C THR A 13 -27.18 1.97 19.94
N ALA A 14 -27.51 2.82 20.92
CA ALA A 14 -26.58 3.82 21.47
C ALA A 14 -25.52 3.18 22.39
N LYS A 15 -25.92 2.26 23.28
CA LYS A 15 -24.98 1.55 24.18
C LYS A 15 -23.94 0.71 23.45
N GLN A 16 -24.25 0.24 22.23
CA GLN A 16 -23.37 -0.63 21.45
C GLN A 16 -22.29 0.15 20.69
N LYS A 17 -22.53 1.43 20.34
CA LYS A 17 -21.55 2.28 19.65
C LYS A 17 -20.40 2.73 20.57
N ASP A 18 -20.66 2.87 21.87
CA ASP A 18 -19.66 3.28 22.86
C ASP A 18 -18.91 2.11 23.52
N ALA A 19 -19.32 0.87 23.25
CA ALA A 19 -18.76 -0.32 23.90
C ALA A 19 -17.25 -0.50 23.68
N PRO A 20 -16.68 -0.35 22.47
CA PRO A 20 -15.24 -0.49 22.25
C PRO A 20 -14.43 0.59 22.98
N LYS A 21 -14.89 1.85 22.92
CA LYS A 21 -14.23 2.98 23.59
C LYS A 21 -14.23 2.78 25.11
N LYS A 22 -15.36 2.34 25.67
CA LYS A 22 -15.49 2.05 27.10
C LYS A 22 -14.57 0.90 27.53
N ALA A 23 -14.47 -0.16 26.74
CA ALA A 23 -13.56 -1.28 27.01
C ALA A 23 -12.10 -0.81 27.00
N ILE A 24 -11.68 -0.04 25.98
CA ILE A 24 -10.33 0.53 25.90
C ILE A 24 -10.03 1.41 27.13
N LEU A 25 -10.96 2.26 27.55
CA LEU A 25 -10.79 3.10 28.75
C LEU A 25 -10.60 2.27 30.02
N GLN A 26 -11.38 1.20 30.19
CA GLN A 26 -11.23 0.29 31.33
C GLN A 26 -9.87 -0.43 31.30
N LEU A 27 -9.45 -0.92 30.14
CA LEU A 27 -8.15 -1.58 29.98
C LEU A 27 -6.99 -0.62 30.27
N ARG A 28 -7.08 0.65 29.81
CA ARG A 28 -6.07 1.68 30.12
C ARG A 28 -6.01 2.01 31.61
N GLY A 29 -7.17 2.09 32.29
CA GLY A 29 -7.20 2.26 33.74
C GLY A 29 -6.54 1.09 34.49
N GLN A 30 -6.77 -0.15 34.02
CA GLN A 30 -6.11 -1.32 34.59
C GLN A 30 -4.60 -1.31 34.32
N LEU A 31 -4.17 -0.87 33.14
CA LEU A 31 -2.76 -0.75 32.77
C LEU A 31 -2.04 0.26 33.67
N GLU A 32 -2.67 1.39 34.00
CA GLU A 32 -2.12 2.36 34.96
C GLU A 32 -1.91 1.73 36.35
N MET A 33 -2.89 0.95 36.82
CA MET A 33 -2.79 0.23 38.09
C MET A 33 -1.66 -0.82 38.09
N LEU A 34 -1.52 -1.58 37.00
CA LEU A 34 -0.44 -2.55 36.84
C LEU A 34 0.93 -1.87 36.76
N SER A 35 1.06 -0.73 36.08
CA SER A 35 2.31 0.04 36.03
C SER A 35 2.71 0.57 37.42
N LYS A 36 1.74 1.07 38.20
CA LYS A 36 1.99 1.45 39.62
C LYS A 36 2.47 0.26 40.44
N ARG A 37 1.84 -0.91 40.27
CA ARG A 37 2.24 -2.17 40.94
C ARG A 37 3.65 -2.59 40.52
N GLU A 38 3.98 -2.51 39.24
CA GLU A 38 5.30 -2.84 38.70
C GLU A 38 6.38 -1.99 39.38
N LYS A 39 6.19 -0.66 39.42
CA LYS A 39 7.11 0.27 40.08
C LYS A 39 7.25 -0.02 41.58
N HIS A 40 6.15 -0.37 42.25
CA HIS A 40 6.19 -0.75 43.65
C HIS A 40 7.04 -2.01 43.89
N LEU A 41 6.86 -3.04 43.06
CA LEU A 41 7.64 -4.27 43.12
C LEU A 41 9.12 -4.01 42.84
N GLN A 42 9.45 -3.15 41.88
CA GLN A 42 10.83 -2.72 41.61
C GLN A 42 11.47 -2.06 42.84
N ASN A 43 10.75 -1.17 43.52
CA ASN A 43 11.23 -0.55 44.75
C ASN A 43 11.46 -1.59 45.86
N GLN A 44 10.54 -2.54 46.05
CA GLN A 44 10.70 -3.61 47.03
C GLN A 44 11.90 -4.51 46.71
N MET A 45 12.13 -4.83 45.43
CA MET A 45 13.31 -5.58 45.01
C MET A 45 14.61 -4.83 45.32
N ALA A 46 14.65 -3.52 45.05
CA ALA A 46 15.81 -2.68 45.35
C ALA A 46 16.09 -2.61 46.86
N GLU A 47 15.06 -2.49 47.68
CA GLU A 47 15.17 -2.50 49.15
C GLU A 47 15.75 -3.83 49.65
N GLN A 48 15.21 -4.97 49.20
CA GLN A 48 15.73 -6.29 49.61
C GLN A 48 17.16 -6.51 49.12
N GLN A 49 17.52 -6.01 47.93
CA GLN A 49 18.88 -6.03 47.42
C GLN A 49 19.84 -5.23 48.31
N ALA A 50 19.43 -4.04 48.77
CA ALA A 50 20.22 -3.21 49.67
C ALA A 50 20.41 -3.87 51.04
N ILE A 51 19.36 -4.49 51.60
CA ILE A 51 19.44 -5.25 52.85
C ILE A 51 20.42 -6.43 52.70
N ALA A 52 20.33 -7.17 51.59
CA ALA A 52 21.25 -8.29 51.33
C ALA A 52 22.71 -7.81 51.23
N ALA A 53 22.97 -6.75 50.47
CA ALA A 53 24.31 -6.19 50.30
C ALA A 53 24.92 -5.73 51.63
N LYS A 54 24.14 -5.06 52.48
CA LYS A 54 24.60 -4.57 53.80
C LYS A 54 24.96 -5.71 54.77
N ASN A 55 24.35 -6.89 54.62
CA ASN A 55 24.47 -7.99 55.59
C ASN A 55 25.26 -9.19 55.07
N VAL A 56 25.81 -9.13 53.84
CA VAL A 56 26.43 -10.29 53.18
C VAL A 56 27.65 -10.84 53.94
N THR A 57 28.42 -9.97 54.59
CA THR A 57 29.61 -10.34 55.39
C THR A 57 29.30 -10.53 56.88
N SER A 58 28.38 -9.74 57.43
CA SER A 58 28.09 -9.69 58.87
C SER A 58 26.99 -10.66 59.33
N ASN A 59 25.93 -10.85 58.54
CA ASN A 59 24.79 -11.70 58.88
C ASN A 59 24.24 -12.43 57.65
N LYS A 60 24.89 -13.55 57.32
CA LYS A 60 24.57 -14.38 56.15
C LYS A 60 23.12 -14.88 56.13
N ASN A 61 22.53 -15.18 57.29
CA ASN A 61 21.15 -15.66 57.37
C ASN A 61 20.16 -14.57 56.98
N LEU A 62 20.36 -13.34 57.46
CA LEU A 62 19.54 -12.19 57.09
C LEU A 62 19.69 -11.85 55.60
N ALA A 63 20.92 -11.86 55.08
CA ALA A 63 21.17 -11.63 53.65
C ALA A 63 20.47 -12.68 52.77
N LYS A 64 20.54 -13.97 53.13
CA LYS A 64 19.86 -15.05 52.42
C LYS A 64 18.33 -14.91 52.47
N ALA A 65 17.76 -14.48 53.59
CA ALA A 65 16.33 -14.22 53.71
C ALA A 65 15.88 -13.04 52.82
N ALA A 66 16.66 -11.96 52.78
CA ALA A 66 16.38 -10.80 51.92
C ALA A 66 16.43 -11.20 50.43
N LEU A 67 17.44 -11.98 50.00
CA LEU A 67 17.52 -12.48 48.63
C LEU A 67 16.32 -13.38 48.25
N ARG A 68 15.83 -14.22 49.17
CA ARG A 68 14.61 -15.02 48.93
C ARG A 68 13.37 -14.15 48.72
N ARG A 69 13.19 -13.10 49.53
CA ARG A 69 12.08 -12.13 49.34
C ARG A 69 12.22 -11.40 48.02
N LYS A 70 13.43 -10.95 47.67
CA LYS A 70 13.71 -10.34 46.36
C LYS A 70 13.27 -11.25 45.22
N LYS A 71 13.62 -12.55 45.27
CA LYS A 71 13.19 -13.53 44.25
C LYS A 71 11.66 -13.68 44.14
N GLN A 72 10.93 -13.59 45.25
CA GLN A 72 9.46 -13.61 45.22
C GLN A 72 8.87 -12.36 44.56
N PHE A 73 9.48 -11.20 44.81
CA PHE A 73 9.11 -9.95 44.15
C PHE A 73 9.47 -9.95 42.66
N GLU A 74 10.63 -10.49 42.27
CA GLU A 74 11.03 -10.69 40.87
C GLU A 74 9.97 -11.53 40.13
N HIS A 75 9.54 -12.65 40.71
CA HIS A 75 8.48 -13.48 40.10
C HIS A 75 7.15 -12.72 39.97
N SER A 76 6.77 -11.95 40.98
CA SER A 76 5.54 -11.14 40.94
C SER A 76 5.65 -10.00 39.92
N HIS A 77 6.85 -9.46 39.73
CA HIS A 77 7.15 -8.41 38.76
C HIS A 77 7.04 -8.96 37.33
N GLU A 78 7.63 -10.12 37.04
CA GLU A 78 7.48 -10.82 35.76
C GLU A 78 6.02 -11.12 35.41
N GLN A 79 5.24 -11.62 36.38
CA GLN A 79 3.79 -11.84 36.19
C GLN A 79 3.06 -10.53 35.86
N THR A 80 3.40 -9.44 36.55
CA THR A 80 2.81 -8.11 36.31
C THR A 80 3.16 -7.62 34.89
N GLN A 81 4.40 -7.81 34.43
CA GLN A 81 4.81 -7.46 33.08
C GLN A 81 4.06 -8.28 32.02
N SER A 82 3.89 -9.59 32.24
CA SER A 82 3.09 -10.44 31.35
C SER A 82 1.63 -9.98 31.25
N GLN A 83 1.04 -9.54 32.37
CA GLN A 83 -0.31 -8.97 32.38
C GLN A 83 -0.37 -7.67 31.58
N ILE A 84 0.60 -6.76 31.76
CA ILE A 84 0.69 -5.51 30.99
C ILE A 84 0.74 -5.81 29.49
N MET A 85 1.66 -6.66 29.04
CA MET A 85 1.78 -7.04 27.62
C MET A 85 0.51 -7.67 27.05
N SER A 86 -0.24 -8.40 27.88
CA SER A 86 -1.51 -9.00 27.48
C SER A 86 -2.60 -7.95 27.31
N LEU A 87 -2.70 -6.98 28.22
CA LEU A 87 -3.66 -5.87 28.09
C LEU A 87 -3.33 -4.95 26.91
N GLU A 88 -2.05 -4.68 26.65
CA GLU A 88 -1.62 -3.87 25.50
C GLU A 88 -2.01 -4.55 24.17
N ARG A 89 -1.79 -5.87 24.05
CA ARG A 89 -2.27 -6.64 22.89
C ARG A 89 -3.78 -6.58 22.73
N GLU A 90 -4.53 -6.65 23.84
CA GLU A 90 -5.99 -6.58 23.79
C GLU A 90 -6.47 -5.21 23.31
N ILE A 91 -5.89 -4.12 23.82
CA ILE A 91 -6.18 -2.75 23.37
C ILE A 91 -5.93 -2.64 21.85
N TYR A 92 -4.76 -3.08 21.39
CA TYR A 92 -4.42 -3.07 19.97
C TYR A 92 -5.42 -3.89 19.13
N SER A 93 -5.80 -5.09 19.60
CA SER A 93 -6.76 -5.95 18.92
C SER A 93 -8.14 -5.29 18.78
N ILE A 94 -8.62 -4.62 19.83
CA ILE A 94 -9.89 -3.89 19.80
C ILE A 94 -9.81 -2.71 18.82
N GLU A 95 -8.71 -1.94 18.85
CA GLU A 95 -8.50 -0.81 17.94
C GLU A 95 -8.45 -1.27 16.47
N ALA A 96 -7.69 -2.33 16.17
CA ALA A 96 -7.63 -2.94 14.84
C ALA A 96 -9.00 -3.48 14.39
N SER A 97 -9.73 -4.15 15.29
CA SER A 97 -11.08 -4.66 15.00
C SER A 97 -12.07 -3.54 14.70
N ASN A 98 -11.95 -2.39 15.37
CA ASN A 98 -12.81 -1.24 15.09
C ASN A 98 -12.53 -0.64 13.69
N ILE A 99 -11.25 -0.53 13.30
CA ILE A 99 -10.87 -0.10 11.95
C ILE A 99 -11.41 -1.08 10.90
N ASN A 100 -11.18 -2.38 11.09
CA ASN A 100 -11.67 -3.41 10.16
C ASN A 100 -13.19 -3.37 9.99
N LYS A 101 -13.93 -3.12 11.07
CA LYS A 101 -15.38 -2.92 11.03
C LYS A 101 -15.75 -1.70 10.18
N GLU A 102 -15.10 -0.56 10.41
CA GLU A 102 -15.36 0.67 9.65
C GLU A 102 -15.08 0.50 8.16
N THR A 103 -13.97 -0.15 7.81
CA THR A 103 -13.65 -0.52 6.41
C THR A 103 -14.74 -1.39 5.80
N LEU A 104 -15.18 -2.41 6.53
CA LEU A 104 -16.21 -3.33 6.03
C LEU A 104 -17.58 -2.64 5.89
N ASP A 105 -17.93 -1.72 6.78
CA ASP A 105 -19.14 -0.90 6.65
C ASP A 105 -19.05 0.05 5.45
N ALA A 106 -17.89 0.63 5.17
CA ALA A 106 -17.66 1.42 3.95
C ALA A 106 -17.80 0.58 2.68
N MET A 107 -17.23 -0.64 2.65
CA MET A 107 -17.38 -1.57 1.54
C MET A 107 -18.84 -1.98 1.32
N ARG A 108 -19.61 -2.22 2.40
CA ARG A 108 -21.06 -2.50 2.31
C ARG A 108 -21.82 -1.34 1.68
N ASN A 109 -21.50 -0.11 2.06
CA ASN A 109 -22.14 1.08 1.49
C ASN A 109 -21.78 1.25 0.01
N ALA A 110 -20.51 1.03 -0.37
CA ALA A 110 -20.09 1.02 -1.77
C ALA A 110 -20.82 -0.05 -2.58
N GLY A 111 -20.96 -1.27 -2.04
CA GLY A 111 -21.72 -2.35 -2.68
C GLY A 111 -23.19 -2.00 -2.91
N LYS A 112 -23.84 -1.34 -1.95
CA LYS A 112 -25.22 -0.83 -2.10
C LYS A 112 -25.31 0.25 -3.19
N ALA A 113 -24.37 1.19 -3.23
CA ALA A 113 -24.34 2.22 -4.27
C ALA A 113 -24.15 1.60 -5.66
N MET A 114 -23.25 0.63 -5.80
CA MET A 114 -23.07 -0.14 -7.05
C MET A 114 -24.34 -0.88 -7.47
N GLN A 115 -25.03 -1.52 -6.52
CA GLN A 115 -26.32 -2.16 -6.79
C GLN A 115 -27.37 -1.17 -7.30
N GLN A 116 -27.41 0.05 -6.75
CA GLN A 116 -28.34 1.09 -7.21
C GLN A 116 -27.98 1.60 -8.61
N ILE A 117 -26.70 1.82 -8.91
CA ILE A 117 -26.24 2.21 -10.25
C ILE A 117 -26.63 1.14 -11.27
N HIS A 118 -26.42 -0.14 -10.95
CA HIS A 118 -26.75 -1.26 -11.85
C HIS A 118 -28.25 -1.56 -11.93
N ALA A 119 -29.05 -1.24 -10.91
CA ALA A 119 -30.49 -1.51 -10.91
C ALA A 119 -31.23 -0.81 -12.07
N GLY A 120 -30.68 0.28 -12.59
CA GLY A 120 -31.20 0.98 -13.77
C GLY A 120 -30.67 0.46 -15.11
N LEU A 121 -29.60 -0.34 -15.11
CA LEU A 121 -28.87 -0.85 -16.27
C LEU A 121 -29.17 -2.33 -16.50
N THR A 122 -30.46 -2.69 -16.59
CA THR A 122 -30.86 -4.06 -16.96
C THR A 122 -30.52 -4.31 -18.43
N ILE A 123 -30.15 -5.55 -18.78
CA ILE A 123 -29.90 -5.96 -20.18
C ILE A 123 -31.06 -5.52 -21.09
N ASP A 124 -32.30 -5.73 -20.63
CA ASP A 124 -33.50 -5.32 -21.39
C ASP A 124 -33.53 -3.83 -21.73
N LYS A 125 -33.07 -2.96 -20.81
CA LYS A 125 -33.00 -1.51 -21.05
C LYS A 125 -31.85 -1.14 -21.97
N VAL A 126 -30.73 -1.85 -21.89
CA VAL A 126 -29.61 -1.65 -22.82
C VAL A 126 -30.02 -2.05 -24.23
N ASP A 127 -30.65 -3.22 -24.39
CA ASP A 127 -31.16 -3.70 -25.68
C ASP A 127 -32.17 -2.73 -26.27
N GLN A 128 -33.12 -2.23 -25.46
CA GLN A 128 -34.09 -1.23 -25.91
C GLN A 128 -33.42 0.09 -26.31
N THR A 129 -32.43 0.58 -25.56
CA THR A 129 -31.69 1.80 -25.92
C THR A 129 -30.91 1.61 -27.24
N MET A 130 -30.36 0.42 -27.48
CA MET A 130 -29.64 0.11 -28.72
C MET A 130 -30.60 -0.01 -29.91
N GLU A 131 -31.81 -0.52 -29.70
CA GLU A 131 -32.88 -0.55 -30.71
C GLU A 131 -33.30 0.88 -31.10
N ASP A 132 -33.59 1.73 -30.10
CA ASP A 132 -33.94 3.14 -30.31
C ASP A 132 -32.82 3.89 -31.06
N LEU A 133 -31.55 3.60 -30.75
CA LEU A 133 -30.39 4.19 -31.43
C LEU A 133 -30.31 3.76 -32.90
N ARG A 134 -30.58 2.50 -33.21
CA ARG A 134 -30.63 2.00 -34.59
C ARG A 134 -31.76 2.64 -35.38
N GLU A 135 -32.92 2.81 -34.76
CA GLU A 135 -34.06 3.49 -35.37
C GLU A 135 -33.73 4.96 -35.68
N GLN A 136 -33.11 5.68 -34.74
CA GLN A 136 -32.65 7.06 -34.98
C GLN A 136 -31.59 7.15 -36.09
N HIS A 137 -30.68 6.17 -36.16
CA HIS A 137 -29.70 6.11 -37.24
C HIS A 137 -30.37 5.89 -38.60
N ALA A 138 -31.34 4.97 -38.67
CA ALA A 138 -32.10 4.72 -39.90
C ALA A 138 -32.87 5.96 -40.36
N ILE A 139 -33.49 6.70 -39.44
CA ILE A 139 -34.15 7.98 -39.74
C ILE A 139 -33.13 9.00 -40.27
N SER A 140 -31.94 9.08 -39.66
CA SER A 140 -30.89 9.99 -40.13
C SER A 140 -30.39 9.65 -41.53
N GLU A 141 -30.28 8.36 -41.86
CA GLU A 141 -29.93 7.87 -43.20
C GLU A 141 -31.03 8.25 -44.21
N GLU A 142 -32.29 8.02 -43.88
CA GLU A 142 -33.44 8.38 -44.72
C GLU A 142 -33.53 9.91 -44.94
N ILE A 143 -33.23 10.72 -43.92
CA ILE A 143 -33.12 12.18 -44.07
C ILE A 143 -31.97 12.54 -44.99
N SER A 144 -30.80 11.89 -44.86
CA SER A 144 -29.64 12.15 -45.71
C SER A 144 -29.92 11.79 -47.17
N GLU A 145 -30.57 10.64 -47.42
CA GLU A 145 -31.03 10.21 -48.74
C GLU A 145 -32.09 11.16 -49.31
N ALA A 146 -33.06 11.60 -48.51
CA ALA A 146 -34.08 12.54 -48.96
C ALA A 146 -33.51 13.93 -49.29
N ILE A 147 -32.52 14.40 -48.51
CA ILE A 147 -31.81 15.65 -48.79
C ILE A 147 -31.02 15.52 -50.09
N THR A 148 -30.26 14.45 -50.27
CA THR A 148 -29.47 14.20 -51.50
C THR A 148 -30.34 13.92 -52.73
N GLN A 149 -31.54 13.36 -52.57
CA GLN A 149 -32.51 13.24 -53.66
C GLN A 149 -33.19 14.59 -54.00
N SER A 150 -33.39 15.48 -53.02
CA SER A 150 -34.02 16.80 -53.23
C SER A 150 -33.05 17.84 -53.79
N VAL A 151 -31.77 17.75 -53.42
CA VAL A 151 -30.67 18.45 -54.09
C VAL A 151 -30.35 17.63 -55.33
N GLY A 152 -31.27 17.64 -56.29
CA GLY A 152 -31.11 16.97 -57.57
C GLY A 152 -29.73 17.32 -58.13
N ASN A 153 -28.98 16.28 -58.50
CA ASN A 153 -27.67 16.29 -59.14
C ASN A 153 -27.37 17.61 -59.88
N THR A 154 -26.94 18.65 -59.15
CA THR A 154 -26.11 19.70 -59.70
C THR A 154 -24.76 19.02 -59.82
N GLY A 155 -24.63 18.26 -60.92
CA GLY A 155 -23.39 17.65 -61.32
C GLY A 155 -22.35 18.74 -61.27
N ILE A 156 -21.40 18.57 -60.37
CA ILE A 156 -20.19 19.35 -60.36
C ILE A 156 -19.56 19.12 -61.74
N ASP A 157 -19.27 20.18 -62.47
CA ASP A 157 -18.63 20.06 -63.78
C ASP A 157 -17.18 19.62 -63.55
N GLU A 158 -16.89 18.34 -63.81
CA GLU A 158 -15.54 17.77 -63.60
C GLU A 158 -14.49 18.51 -64.44
N ASP A 159 -14.89 19.09 -65.59
CA ASP A 159 -14.01 19.88 -66.44
C ASP A 159 -13.61 21.21 -65.78
N GLU A 160 -14.51 21.84 -65.01
CA GLU A 160 -14.23 23.08 -64.25
C GLU A 160 -13.26 22.82 -63.09
N LEU A 161 -13.41 21.68 -62.40
CA LEU A 161 -12.46 21.29 -61.34
C LEU A 161 -11.09 20.92 -61.88
N ASP A 162 -11.02 20.27 -63.04
CA ASP A 162 -9.74 19.91 -63.64
C ASP A 162 -8.94 21.16 -64.05
N GLU A 163 -9.62 22.21 -64.54
CA GLU A 163 -8.99 23.53 -64.78
C GLU A 163 -8.51 24.18 -63.47
N GLU A 164 -9.35 24.24 -62.44
CA GLU A 164 -8.98 24.83 -61.14
C GLU A 164 -7.80 24.08 -60.48
N LEU A 165 -7.79 22.74 -60.59
CA LEU A 165 -6.73 21.89 -60.09
C LEU A 165 -5.40 22.14 -60.83
N ALA A 166 -5.46 22.31 -62.15
CA ALA A 166 -4.27 22.62 -62.95
C ALA A 166 -3.68 23.99 -62.57
N GLU A 167 -4.53 24.98 -62.30
CA GLU A 167 -4.11 26.32 -61.89
C GLU A 167 -3.42 26.29 -60.51
N LEU A 168 -4.00 25.56 -59.54
CA LEU A 168 -3.39 25.36 -58.21
C LEU A 168 -2.04 24.63 -58.27
N GLN A 169 -1.92 23.60 -59.12
CA GLN A 169 -0.66 22.87 -59.27
C GLN A 169 0.46 23.75 -59.84
N GLN A 170 0.12 24.62 -60.79
CA GLN A 170 1.09 25.57 -61.34
C GLN A 170 1.52 26.60 -60.28
N GLU A 171 0.57 27.12 -59.49
CA GLU A 171 0.87 28.06 -58.41
C GLU A 171 1.79 27.42 -57.34
N GLU A 172 1.58 26.14 -56.98
CA GLU A 172 2.43 25.44 -56.02
C GLU A 172 3.85 25.19 -56.56
N LEU A 173 3.98 24.87 -57.85
CA LEU A 173 5.28 24.71 -58.50
C LEU A 173 6.06 26.02 -58.53
N ASP A 174 5.41 27.13 -58.89
CA ASP A 174 6.01 28.45 -58.90
C ASP A 174 6.49 28.85 -57.49
N ASN A 175 5.68 28.59 -56.47
CA ASN A 175 6.06 28.81 -55.07
C ASN A 175 7.28 27.97 -54.64
N LYS A 176 7.34 26.69 -55.01
CA LYS A 176 8.50 25.82 -54.69
C LYS A 176 9.78 26.24 -55.41
N MET A 177 9.68 26.78 -56.63
CA MET A 177 10.85 27.28 -57.34
C MET A 177 11.42 28.55 -56.70
N LEU A 178 10.57 29.43 -56.19
CA LEU A 178 10.97 30.65 -55.48
C LEU A 178 11.67 30.36 -54.13
N ASP A 179 11.42 29.20 -53.51
CA ASP A 179 11.97 28.83 -52.19
C ASP A 179 13.36 28.15 -52.25
N THR A 180 13.91 27.88 -53.45
CA THR A 180 15.26 27.25 -53.61
C THR A 180 16.40 28.26 -53.74
N GLY A 181 16.29 29.40 -53.05
CA GLY A 181 17.35 30.40 -52.90
C GLY A 181 18.24 30.17 -51.66
N ASN A 182 19.56 30.04 -51.91
CA ASN A 182 20.70 30.19 -50.99
C ASN A 182 21.12 28.96 -50.15
N VAL A 183 22.21 28.30 -50.56
CA VAL A 183 22.93 27.29 -49.76
C VAL A 183 24.13 27.94 -49.04
N PRO A 184 24.28 27.75 -47.71
CA PRO A 184 25.59 27.81 -47.06
C PRO A 184 25.95 26.51 -46.31
N VAL A 185 27.19 26.07 -46.49
CA VAL A 185 27.81 24.91 -45.83
C VAL A 185 28.54 25.35 -44.55
N GLY A 186 28.37 24.59 -43.46
CA GLY A 186 29.20 24.60 -42.25
C GLY A 186 28.38 24.29 -40.99
N ASP A 187 28.88 23.72 -39.89
CA ASP A 187 30.14 23.06 -39.53
C ASP A 187 29.88 22.42 -38.14
N GLN A 188 30.25 21.16 -37.97
CA GLN A 188 30.90 20.59 -36.77
C GLN A 188 30.24 20.34 -35.36
N VAL A 189 30.59 19.13 -34.87
CA VAL A 189 30.88 18.60 -33.51
C VAL A 189 29.78 18.28 -32.46
N HIS A 190 29.85 17.05 -31.91
CA HIS A 190 30.08 16.67 -30.47
C HIS A 190 29.90 15.12 -30.29
N ARG A 191 30.94 14.26 -30.33
CA ARG A 191 31.92 13.76 -29.32
C ARG A 191 31.36 13.01 -28.06
N LEU A 192 31.71 11.71 -27.94
CA LEU A 192 31.45 10.75 -26.83
C LEU A 192 32.71 10.55 -25.93
N PRO A 193 32.60 10.15 -24.63
CA PRO A 193 33.76 9.85 -23.77
C PRO A 193 34.04 8.35 -23.51
N THR A 194 35.32 8.03 -23.24
CA THR A 194 35.95 6.70 -23.07
C THR A 194 36.36 6.43 -21.60
N ALA A 195 36.40 5.15 -21.19
CA ALA A 195 36.66 4.63 -19.82
C ALA A 195 38.10 4.84 -19.28
N ALA A 196 38.22 4.98 -17.96
CA ALA A 196 39.45 5.29 -17.22
C ALA A 196 40.16 4.04 -16.64
N GLN A 197 41.49 4.07 -16.71
CA GLN A 197 42.45 3.09 -16.17
C GLN A 197 42.81 3.41 -14.70
N GLY A 198 42.99 2.39 -13.86
CA GLY A 198 43.28 2.51 -12.43
C GLY A 198 44.77 2.49 -12.05
N GLU A 199 45.11 3.14 -10.94
CA GLU A 199 46.44 3.14 -10.31
C GLU A 199 46.48 2.25 -9.04
N LEU A 200 47.64 1.61 -8.82
CA LEU A 200 47.95 0.59 -7.81
C LEU A 200 48.45 1.18 -6.49
N LYS A 201 48.01 0.64 -5.33
CA LYS A 201 48.69 0.81 -4.02
C LYS A 201 48.48 -0.38 -3.04
N GLY A 202 49.50 -1.24 -2.97
CA GLY A 202 50.17 -1.88 -1.81
C GLY A 202 49.42 -2.67 -0.70
N LYS A 203 49.77 -3.97 -0.54
CA LYS A 203 50.35 -4.62 0.67
C LYS A 203 50.51 -6.16 0.50
N ALA A 204 51.56 -6.74 1.09
CA ALA A 204 51.92 -8.18 1.19
C ALA A 204 51.05 -8.95 2.23
N PRO A 205 51.10 -10.31 2.41
CA PRO A 205 52.09 -11.29 1.93
C PRO A 205 51.54 -12.57 1.24
N ALA A 206 52.32 -13.10 0.29
CA ALA A 206 52.08 -14.31 -0.50
C ALA A 206 52.26 -15.66 0.25
N GLN A 207 52.25 -15.66 1.60
CA GLN A 207 52.38 -16.90 2.39
C GLN A 207 51.05 -17.43 2.91
N ALA A 208 50.01 -16.59 2.99
CA ALA A 208 48.68 -17.02 3.43
C ALA A 208 47.87 -17.70 2.31
N GLU A 209 48.15 -17.39 1.04
CA GLU A 209 47.49 -18.01 -0.12
C GLU A 209 48.08 -19.40 -0.43
N GLU A 210 49.39 -19.61 -0.23
CA GLU A 210 50.02 -20.93 -0.44
C GLU A 210 49.56 -21.98 0.59
N GLU A 211 49.30 -21.57 1.85
CA GLU A 211 48.78 -22.46 2.89
C GLU A 211 47.31 -22.89 2.63
N ASP A 212 46.51 -22.03 2.01
CA ASP A 212 45.09 -22.30 1.68
C ASP A 212 44.99 -23.27 0.48
N GLU A 213 45.85 -23.09 -0.54
CA GLU A 213 45.91 -23.98 -1.70
C GLU A 213 46.38 -25.41 -1.35
N GLU A 214 47.34 -25.55 -0.43
CA GLU A 214 47.83 -26.87 0.02
C GLU A 214 46.76 -27.64 0.81
N GLU A 215 45.93 -26.93 1.58
CA GLU A 215 44.85 -27.54 2.37
C GLU A 215 43.68 -28.00 1.48
N GLU A 216 43.35 -27.24 0.43
CA GLU A 216 42.37 -27.63 -0.59
C GLU A 216 42.83 -28.86 -1.39
N LEU A 217 44.11 -28.92 -1.80
CA LEU A 217 44.69 -30.07 -2.50
C LEU A 217 44.62 -31.36 -1.66
N ARG A 218 44.84 -31.28 -0.33
CA ARG A 218 44.72 -32.44 0.57
C ARG A 218 43.27 -32.93 0.69
N LYS A 219 42.29 -32.03 0.77
CA LYS A 219 40.86 -32.42 0.81
C LYS A 219 40.47 -33.16 -0.47
N LEU A 220 40.90 -32.66 -1.63
CA LEU A 220 40.55 -33.23 -2.92
C LEU A 220 41.19 -34.62 -3.13
N GLN A 221 42.39 -34.86 -2.62
CA GLN A 221 43.02 -36.18 -2.61
C GLN A 221 42.33 -37.17 -1.67
N ALA A 222 41.82 -36.72 -0.52
CA ALA A 222 41.10 -37.57 0.42
C ALA A 222 39.71 -37.97 -0.09
N GLU A 223 39.06 -37.11 -0.88
CA GLU A 223 37.75 -37.39 -1.50
C GLU A 223 37.84 -38.41 -2.64
N MET A 224 38.96 -38.48 -3.37
CA MET A 224 39.18 -39.48 -4.43
C MET A 224 39.64 -40.85 -3.91
N ALA A 225 40.00 -40.97 -2.63
CA ALA A 225 40.48 -42.20 -2.01
C ALA A 225 39.42 -42.93 -1.17
N MET A 226 38.15 -42.51 -1.24
CA MET A 226 36.97 -43.19 -0.69
C MET A 226 36.02 -43.67 -1.78
#